data_AF-A0A2W5ZUK7-F1
#
_entry.id   AF-A0A2W5ZUK7-F1
#
_cell.length_a   1.000
_cell.length_b   1.000
_cell.length_c   1.000
_cell.angle_alpha   90.00
_cell.angle_beta   90.00
_cell.angle_gamma   90.00
#
_symmetry.space_group_name_H-M   'P 1'
#
loop_
_entity.id
_entity.type
_entity.pdbx_description
1 polymer ?
#
loop_
_entity_poly.entity_id
_entity_poly.type
_entity_poly.pdbx_seq_one_letter_code
_entity_poly.pdbx_strand_id
1 'polypeptide(L)'
;MDASWYLCKHEDRSLFGPLPFDQLVRWAASARIAPQDLVSPDQETWMKAPMLAELGMDWLVEVTSERYYGPTTLGAVQEFVRLGEVTPDHFVINACDGMRQRINEMESRFSAPAEEANGAGGESPAATRIAINFEERIRDLERSLHEERRALKESEARYRELEARYQQLLVAAPEAS
;
A
#
# COMPACT_ATOMS: atom_id res chain seq x y z
N MET A 1 33.92 -12.16 8.36
CA MET A 1 33.93 -11.30 7.17
C MET A 1 32.49 -10.91 6.96
N ASP A 2 32.16 -9.65 7.21
CA ASP A 2 30.81 -9.15 6.95
C ASP A 2 30.62 -9.12 5.43
N ALA A 3 29.64 -9.88 4.93
CA ALA A 3 29.36 -9.92 3.50
C ALA A 3 28.99 -8.50 3.03
N SER A 4 29.70 -8.02 2.02
CA SER A 4 29.44 -6.72 1.40
C SER A 4 28.40 -6.89 0.31
N TRP A 5 27.34 -6.09 0.38
CA TRP A 5 26.25 -6.11 -0.57
C TRP A 5 26.21 -4.84 -1.41
N TYR A 6 25.58 -4.97 -2.57
CA TYR A 6 25.37 -3.91 -3.53
C TYR A 6 23.89 -3.85 -3.92
N LEU A 7 23.38 -2.65 -4.12
CA LEU A 7 22.03 -2.37 -4.58
C LEU A 7 22.12 -1.58 -5.89
N CYS A 8 21.43 -2.05 -6.92
CA CYS A 8 21.26 -1.34 -8.19
C CYS A 8 19.79 -0.99 -8.39
N LYS A 9 19.50 0.32 -8.49
CA LYS A 9 18.14 0.82 -8.66
C LYS A 9 17.63 0.53 -10.06
N HIS A 10 16.37 0.11 -10.19
CA HIS A 10 15.78 -0.11 -11.51
C HIS A 10 15.66 1.21 -12.30
N GLU A 11 15.20 2.27 -11.64
CA GLU A 11 14.75 3.51 -12.28
C GLU A 11 15.88 4.23 -13.05
N ASP A 12 17.02 4.46 -12.39
CA ASP A 12 18.13 5.26 -12.90
C ASP A 12 19.44 4.48 -13.05
N ARG A 13 19.43 3.19 -12.70
CA ARG A 13 20.63 2.31 -12.66
C ARG A 13 21.70 2.78 -11.67
N SER A 14 21.35 3.61 -10.68
CA SER A 14 22.26 4.01 -9.62
C SER A 14 22.70 2.80 -8.79
N LEU A 15 23.98 2.79 -8.43
CA LEU A 15 24.64 1.70 -7.71
C LEU A 15 25.07 2.17 -6.32
N PHE A 16 24.65 1.44 -5.29
CA PHE A 16 24.99 1.68 -3.90
C PHE A 16 25.77 0.48 -3.34
N GLY A 17 26.86 0.75 -2.63
CA GLY A 17 27.67 -0.24 -1.95
C GLY A 17 29.16 0.01 -2.08
N PRO A 18 30.01 -0.82 -1.43
CA PRO A 18 29.63 -1.96 -0.59
C PRO A 18 28.94 -1.51 0.72
N LEU A 19 27.87 -2.21 1.11
CA LEU A 19 27.15 -1.95 2.36
C LEU A 19 26.89 -3.25 3.15
N PRO A 20 26.79 -3.20 4.49
CA PRO A 20 26.42 -4.36 5.29
C PRO A 20 24.97 -4.78 4.99
N PHE A 21 24.70 -6.08 5.07
CA PHE A 21 23.38 -6.61 4.75
C PHE A 21 22.23 -5.96 5.56
N ASP A 22 22.46 -5.69 6.85
CA ASP A 22 21.47 -5.05 7.71
C ASP A 22 21.02 -3.67 7.20
N GLN A 23 21.86 -2.97 6.44
CA GLN A 23 21.50 -1.71 5.81
C GLN A 23 20.50 -1.92 4.67
N LEU A 24 20.60 -3.02 3.89
CA LEU A 24 19.59 -3.38 2.89
C LEU A 24 18.25 -3.67 3.55
N VAL A 25 18.25 -4.43 4.66
CA VAL A 25 17.03 -4.76 5.41
C VAL A 25 16.34 -3.48 5.88
N ARG A 26 17.10 -2.53 6.44
CA ARG A 26 16.59 -1.21 6.84
C ARG A 26 16.02 -0.43 5.66
N TRP A 27 16.74 -0.36 4.53
CA TRP A 27 16.26 0.34 3.34
C TRP A 27 15.02 -0.29 2.74
N ALA A 28 14.90 -1.62 2.72
CA ALA A 28 13.69 -2.31 2.31
C ALA A 28 12.50 -1.99 3.23
N ALA A 29 12.72 -1.98 4.55
CA ALA A 29 11.69 -1.62 5.53
C ALA A 29 11.23 -0.15 5.40
N SER A 30 12.12 0.76 4.99
CA SER A 30 11.81 2.19 4.81
C SER A 30 11.39 2.57 3.38
N ALA A 31 10.88 1.61 2.59
CA ALA A 31 10.43 1.84 1.22
C ALA A 31 11.50 2.33 0.22
N ARG A 32 12.80 2.20 0.54
CA ARG A 32 13.90 2.68 -0.34
C ARG A 32 14.40 1.63 -1.33
N ILE A 33 13.91 0.40 -1.24
CA ILE A 33 14.19 -0.69 -2.19
C ILE A 33 12.88 -1.09 -2.87
N ALA A 34 12.85 -0.98 -4.20
CA ALA A 34 11.72 -1.38 -5.03
C ALA A 34 11.78 -2.89 -5.35
N PRO A 35 10.64 -3.55 -5.62
CA PRO A 35 10.61 -4.96 -6.01
C PRO A 35 11.42 -5.28 -7.28
N GLN A 36 11.65 -4.27 -8.12
CA GLN A 36 12.39 -4.40 -9.37
C GLN A 36 13.89 -4.05 -9.23
N ASP A 37 14.30 -3.50 -8.09
CA ASP A 37 15.70 -3.24 -7.81
C ASP A 37 16.47 -4.56 -7.73
N LEU A 38 17.76 -4.49 -8.04
CA LEU A 38 18.65 -5.64 -8.04
C LEU A 38 19.62 -5.53 -6.86
N VAL A 39 19.91 -6.67 -6.25
CA VAL A 39 20.87 -6.82 -5.17
C VAL A 39 21.91 -7.86 -5.55
N SER A 40 23.14 -7.67 -5.07
CA SER A 40 24.26 -8.56 -5.38
C SER A 40 25.27 -8.61 -4.23
N PRO A 41 25.83 -9.80 -3.90
CA PRO A 41 26.93 -9.92 -2.94
C PRO A 41 28.32 -9.72 -3.58
N ASP A 42 28.42 -9.74 -4.91
CA ASP A 42 29.68 -9.83 -5.66
C ASP A 42 29.78 -8.87 -6.86
N GLN A 43 28.72 -8.13 -7.18
CA GLN A 43 28.53 -7.31 -8.39
C GLN A 43 28.47 -8.09 -9.72
N GLU A 44 28.52 -9.41 -9.68
CA GLU A 44 28.45 -10.29 -10.86
C GLU A 44 27.09 -10.98 -10.93
N THR A 45 26.64 -11.52 -9.80
CA THR A 45 25.37 -12.21 -9.64
C THR A 45 24.33 -11.24 -9.12
N TRP A 46 23.37 -10.87 -9.97
CA TRP A 46 22.29 -9.94 -9.65
C TRP A 46 20.96 -10.66 -9.52
N MET A 47 20.23 -10.33 -8.46
CA MET A 47 18.93 -10.93 -8.16
C MET A 47 17.95 -9.83 -7.76
N LYS A 48 16.65 -10.03 -8.04
CA LYS A 48 15.64 -9.06 -7.64
C LYS A 48 15.52 -9.02 -6.12
N ALA A 49 15.27 -7.84 -5.56
CA ALA A 49 15.16 -7.69 -4.11
C ALA A 49 14.21 -8.70 -3.43
N PRO A 50 13.00 -9.02 -3.95
CA PRO A 50 12.11 -10.00 -3.34
C PRO A 50 12.63 -11.45 -3.34
N MET A 51 13.71 -11.75 -4.08
CA MET A 51 14.33 -13.08 -4.06
C MET A 51 15.15 -13.30 -2.77
N LEU A 52 15.44 -12.26 -2.00
CA LEU A 52 16.00 -12.36 -0.66
C LEU A 52 14.88 -12.40 0.37
N ALA A 53 14.66 -13.56 0.97
CA ALA A 53 13.64 -13.76 1.99
C ALA A 53 13.87 -12.84 3.21
N GLU A 54 15.12 -12.55 3.54
CA GLU A 54 15.51 -11.72 4.68
C GLU A 54 15.14 -10.24 4.51
N LEU A 55 14.82 -9.79 3.29
CA LEU A 55 14.27 -8.45 3.06
C LEU A 55 12.78 -8.36 3.40
N GLY A 56 12.09 -9.48 3.66
CA GLY A 56 10.69 -9.52 4.11
C GLY A 56 9.71 -8.88 3.12
N MET A 57 9.98 -9.00 1.82
CA MET A 57 9.18 -8.41 0.75
C MET A 57 8.01 -9.34 0.37
N ASP A 58 7.09 -9.55 1.29
CA ASP A 58 6.03 -10.57 1.14
C ASP A 58 4.66 -9.99 0.73
N TRP A 59 4.53 -8.68 0.53
CA TRP A 59 3.22 -8.03 0.36
C TRP A 59 3.00 -7.48 -1.04
N LEU A 60 1.89 -7.84 -1.66
CA LEU A 60 1.37 -7.19 -2.86
C LEU A 60 0.33 -6.16 -2.45
N VAL A 61 0.48 -4.92 -2.90
CA VAL A 61 -0.45 -3.83 -2.68
C VAL A 61 -1.37 -3.72 -3.88
N GLU A 62 -2.68 -3.81 -3.66
CA GLU A 62 -3.70 -3.53 -4.67
C GLU A 62 -3.83 -2.01 -4.79
N VAL A 63 -3.32 -1.44 -5.88
CA VAL A 63 -3.21 0.00 -6.10
C VAL A 63 -4.46 0.53 -6.81
N THR A 64 -4.93 -0.24 -7.77
CA THR A 64 -6.21 -0.09 -8.47
C THR A 64 -6.82 -1.46 -8.66
N SER A 65 -8.05 -1.51 -9.16
CA SER A 65 -8.81 -2.75 -9.38
C SER A 65 -8.07 -3.77 -10.26
N GLU A 66 -7.16 -3.29 -11.13
CA GLU A 66 -6.44 -4.10 -12.13
C GLU A 66 -4.93 -4.12 -11.91
N ARG A 67 -4.40 -3.38 -10.93
CA ARG A 67 -2.97 -3.16 -10.78
C ARG A 67 -2.47 -3.41 -9.37
N TYR A 68 -1.42 -4.23 -9.31
CA TYR A 68 -0.73 -4.59 -8.08
C TYR A 68 0.70 -4.05 -8.10
N TYR A 69 1.18 -3.64 -6.93
CA TYR A 69 2.56 -3.26 -6.69
C TYR A 69 3.19 -4.22 -5.67
N GLY A 70 4.42 -4.69 -5.92
CA GLY A 70 5.13 -5.58 -5.01
C GLY A 70 5.73 -6.80 -5.74
N PRO A 71 6.12 -7.85 -5.01
CA PRO A 71 6.08 -7.97 -3.55
C PRO A 71 6.97 -6.96 -2.83
N THR A 72 6.52 -6.38 -1.71
CA THR A 72 7.17 -5.32 -0.95
C THR A 72 7.08 -5.56 0.56
N THR A 73 7.76 -4.75 1.36
CA THR A 73 7.76 -4.87 2.83
C THR A 73 6.53 -4.21 3.44
N LEU A 74 6.16 -4.65 4.64
CA LEU A 74 5.08 -4.02 5.41
C LEU A 74 5.39 -2.54 5.73
N GLY A 75 6.65 -2.21 5.99
CA GLY A 75 7.09 -0.82 6.22
C GLY A 75 6.96 0.05 4.97
N ALA A 76 7.17 -0.52 3.78
CA ALA A 76 6.87 0.19 2.53
C ALA A 76 5.38 0.48 2.35
N VAL A 77 4.50 -0.46 2.74
CA VAL A 77 3.04 -0.23 2.73
C VAL A 77 2.66 0.95 3.62
N GLN A 78 3.23 1.04 4.83
CA GLN A 78 3.01 2.20 5.72
C GLN A 78 3.43 3.51 5.06
N GLU A 79 4.58 3.51 4.39
CA GLU A 79 5.11 4.70 3.73
C GLU A 79 4.21 5.14 2.57
N PHE A 80 3.67 4.20 1.78
CA PHE A 80 2.71 4.53 0.72
C PHE A 80 1.41 5.14 1.26
N VAL A 81 0.92 4.66 2.41
CA VAL A 81 -0.21 5.29 3.12
C VAL A 81 0.16 6.69 3.57
N ARG A 82 1.34 6.86 4.17
CA ARG A 82 1.85 8.17 4.66
C ARG A 82 1.99 9.19 3.53
N LEU A 83 2.41 8.75 2.34
CA LEU A 83 2.55 9.57 1.14
C LEU A 83 1.23 9.78 0.40
N GLY A 84 0.15 9.09 0.79
CA GLY A 84 -1.18 9.17 0.16
C GLY A 84 -1.28 8.46 -1.18
N GLU A 85 -0.31 7.61 -1.52
CA GLU A 85 -0.31 6.83 -2.76
C GLU A 85 -1.33 5.69 -2.71
N VAL A 86 -1.58 5.16 -1.51
CA VAL A 86 -2.69 4.24 -1.20
C VAL A 86 -3.41 4.73 0.05
N THR A 87 -4.65 4.29 0.24
CA THR A 87 -5.45 4.61 1.44
C THR A 87 -5.56 3.38 2.34
N PRO A 88 -5.87 3.55 3.65
CA PRO A 88 -6.08 2.42 4.56
C PRO A 88 -7.18 1.43 4.14
N ASP A 89 -8.06 1.83 3.21
CA ASP A 89 -9.09 0.97 2.62
C ASP A 89 -8.61 0.10 1.46
N HIS A 90 -7.41 0.34 0.92
CA HIS A 90 -6.84 -0.53 -0.11
C HIS A 90 -6.51 -1.90 0.48
N PHE A 91 -6.46 -2.89 -0.38
CA PHE A 91 -6.14 -4.26 0.01
C PHE A 91 -4.67 -4.55 -0.20
N VAL A 92 -4.16 -5.44 0.63
CA VAL A 92 -2.88 -6.10 0.41
C VAL A 92 -3.07 -7.61 0.44
N ILE A 93 -2.22 -8.29 -0.32
CA ILE A 93 -2.22 -9.75 -0.46
C ILE A 93 -0.85 -10.24 -0.01
N ASN A 94 -0.81 -11.16 0.95
CA ASN A 94 0.43 -11.84 1.30
C ASN A 94 0.81 -12.80 0.15
N ALA A 95 2.00 -12.65 -0.40
CA ALA A 95 2.48 -13.41 -1.55
C ALA A 95 2.83 -14.87 -1.20
N CYS A 96 3.03 -15.19 0.09
CA CYS A 96 3.36 -16.54 0.56
C CYS A 96 2.12 -17.42 0.71
N ASP A 97 1.01 -16.86 1.19
CA ASP A 97 -0.22 -17.62 1.52
C ASP A 97 -1.48 -17.17 0.77
N GLY A 98 -1.42 -16.05 0.05
CA GLY A 98 -2.52 -15.50 -0.73
C GLY A 98 -3.61 -14.80 0.10
N MET A 99 -3.42 -14.63 1.42
CA MET A 99 -4.41 -13.96 2.26
C MET A 99 -4.53 -12.48 1.88
N ARG A 100 -5.74 -12.09 1.47
CA ARG A 100 -6.13 -10.71 1.14
C ARG A 100 -6.81 -10.06 2.34
N GLN A 101 -6.30 -8.92 2.78
CA GLN A 101 -6.86 -8.15 3.90
C GLN A 101 -6.73 -6.64 3.64
N ARG A 102 -7.49 -5.82 4.36
CA ARG A 102 -7.38 -4.36 4.22
C ARG A 102 -6.14 -3.85 4.96
N ILE A 103 -5.59 -2.72 4.50
CA ILE A 103 -4.43 -2.09 5.13
C ILE A 103 -4.74 -1.67 6.58
N ASN A 104 -5.93 -1.12 6.86
CA ASN A 104 -6.33 -0.72 8.21
C ASN A 104 -6.43 -1.90 9.20
N GLU A 105 -6.80 -3.09 8.74
CA GLU A 105 -6.83 -4.31 9.55
C GLU A 105 -5.41 -4.78 9.96
N MET A 106 -4.39 -4.32 9.24
CA MET A 106 -2.98 -4.60 9.53
C MET A 106 -2.33 -3.53 10.40
N GLU A 107 -3.02 -2.46 10.79
CA GLU A 107 -2.41 -1.35 11.55
C GLU A 107 -1.72 -1.81 12.84
N SER A 108 -2.26 -2.85 13.48
CA SER A 108 -1.65 -3.47 14.66
C SER A 108 -0.29 -4.16 14.40
N ARG A 109 0.02 -4.50 13.15
CA ARG A 109 1.27 -5.16 12.71
C ARG A 109 2.33 -4.15 12.28
N PHE A 110 1.96 -2.89 12.15
CA PHE A 110 2.91 -1.83 11.86
C PHE A 110 3.79 -1.58 13.09
N SER A 111 5.04 -2.04 13.04
CA SER A 111 6.04 -1.54 13.98
C SER A 111 6.33 -0.08 13.64
N ALA A 112 6.36 0.76 14.67
CA ALA A 112 6.79 2.15 14.54
C ALA A 112 8.16 2.20 13.85
N PRO A 113 8.39 3.15 12.92
CA PRO A 113 9.69 3.30 12.30
C PRO A 113 10.74 3.50 13.40
N ALA A 114 11.77 2.66 13.41
CA ALA A 114 12.91 2.87 14.26
C ALA A 114 13.51 4.24 13.93
N GLU A 115 13.50 5.15 14.92
CA GLU A 115 14.09 6.48 14.80
C GLU A 115 15.52 6.38 14.26
N GLU A 116 15.84 7.29 13.34
CA GLU A 116 17.16 7.44 12.74
C GLU A 116 18.22 7.72 13.82
N ALA A 117 18.93 6.67 14.24
CA ALA A 117 20.21 6.84 14.90
C ALA A 117 21.26 7.22 13.84
N ASN A 118 21.44 8.53 13.71
CA ASN A 118 22.52 9.25 13.04
C ASN A 118 23.86 8.48 13.02
N GLY A 119 24.38 8.15 11.82
CA GLY A 119 25.68 7.51 11.66
C GLY A 119 26.09 7.23 10.22
N ALA A 120 27.05 8.02 9.73
CA ALA A 120 27.78 7.95 8.45
C ALA A 120 27.05 8.49 7.21
N GLY A 121 27.49 9.67 6.76
CA GLY A 121 27.04 10.37 5.55
C GLY A 121 27.43 9.66 4.23
N GLY A 122 26.80 8.53 3.97
CA GLY A 122 26.70 7.93 2.64
C GLY A 122 25.39 8.35 1.96
N GLU A 123 25.42 8.54 0.65
CA GLU A 123 24.21 8.78 -0.16
C GLU A 123 23.21 7.64 0.05
N SER A 124 22.02 7.96 0.57
CA SER A 124 20.93 6.99 0.73
C SER A 124 20.01 7.06 -0.49
N PRO A 125 19.54 5.91 -1.02
CA PRO A 125 18.55 5.91 -2.09
C PRO A 125 17.28 6.63 -1.64
N ALA A 126 16.64 7.32 -2.58
CA ALA A 126 15.35 7.95 -2.36
C ALA A 126 14.27 6.90 -2.05
N ALA A 127 13.23 7.30 -1.32
CA ALA A 127 12.06 6.45 -1.12
C ALA A 127 11.40 6.15 -2.47
N THR A 128 11.11 4.87 -2.71
CA THR A 128 10.40 4.41 -3.89
C THR A 128 8.97 4.92 -3.83
N ARG A 129 8.45 5.37 -4.98
CA ARG A 129 7.02 5.68 -5.15
C ARG A 129 6.34 4.61 -5.99
N ILE A 130 5.11 4.31 -5.67
CA ILE A 130 4.18 3.64 -6.57
C ILE A 130 3.82 4.69 -7.62
N ALA A 131 4.57 4.76 -8.72
CA ALA A 131 4.20 5.62 -9.84
C ALA A 131 2.89 5.12 -10.48
N ILE A 132 1.76 5.49 -9.90
CA ILE A 132 0.43 5.22 -10.45
C ILE A 132 0.25 6.16 -11.64
N ASN A 133 -0.13 5.62 -12.81
CA ASN A 133 -0.59 6.47 -13.90
C ASN A 133 -1.85 7.18 -13.42
N PHE A 134 -1.77 8.50 -13.24
CA PHE A 134 -2.87 9.32 -12.74
C PHE A 134 -4.19 9.11 -13.50
N GLU A 135 -4.12 8.79 -14.80
CA GLU A 135 -5.28 8.51 -15.66
C GLU A 135 -6.08 7.27 -15.22
N GLU A 136 -5.40 6.19 -14.82
CA GLU A 136 -6.05 4.97 -14.33
C GLU A 136 -6.76 5.25 -13.00
N ARG A 137 -6.09 6.01 -12.12
CA ARG A 137 -6.66 6.39 -10.83
C ARG A 137 -7.89 7.29 -10.98
N ILE A 138 -7.86 8.23 -11.91
CA ILE A 138 -9.00 9.10 -12.22
C ILE A 138 -10.20 8.24 -12.65
N ARG A 139 -9.98 7.29 -13.56
CA ARG A 139 -11.06 6.41 -14.06
C ARG A 139 -11.72 5.59 -12.94
N ASP A 140 -10.92 5.05 -12.02
CA ASP A 140 -11.46 4.27 -10.90
C ASP A 140 -12.19 5.14 -9.86
N LEU A 141 -11.71 6.37 -9.61
CA LEU A 141 -12.41 7.33 -8.78
C LEU A 141 -13.74 7.75 -9.40
N GLU A 142 -13.77 8.00 -10.71
CA GLU A 142 -14.99 8.34 -11.45
C GLU A 142 -16.03 7.21 -11.37
N ARG A 143 -15.59 5.95 -11.49
CA ARG A 143 -16.44 4.77 -11.33
C ARG A 143 -17.03 4.69 -9.93
N SER A 144 -16.18 4.79 -8.91
CA SER A 144 -16.60 4.73 -7.50
C SER A 144 -17.58 5.86 -7.16
N LEU A 145 -17.32 7.08 -7.63
CA LEU A 145 -18.22 8.22 -7.45
C LEU A 145 -19.59 7.98 -8.10
N HIS A 146 -19.62 7.33 -9.27
CA HIS A 146 -20.87 7.02 -9.95
C HIS A 146 -21.70 5.99 -9.16
N GLU A 147 -21.05 4.96 -8.62
CA GLU A 147 -21.69 3.93 -7.80
C GLU A 147 -22.26 4.53 -6.50
N GLU A 148 -21.49 5.36 -5.80
CA GLU A 148 -21.94 6.05 -4.58
C GLU A 148 -23.13 6.98 -4.85
N ARG A 149 -23.11 7.75 -5.95
CA ARG A 149 -24.25 8.60 -6.33
C ARG A 149 -25.51 7.78 -6.60
N ARG A 150 -25.36 6.60 -7.23
CA ARG A 150 -26.49 5.70 -7.47
C ARG A 150 -27.03 5.14 -6.16
N ALA A 151 -26.16 4.65 -5.28
CA ALA A 151 -26.54 4.12 -3.98
C ALA A 151 -27.26 5.17 -3.13
N LEU A 152 -26.76 6.42 -3.12
CA LEU A 152 -27.41 7.54 -2.45
C LEU A 152 -28.82 7.78 -2.99
N LYS A 153 -28.99 7.83 -4.31
CA LYS A 153 -30.31 8.04 -4.94
C LYS A 153 -31.30 6.92 -4.60
N GLU A 154 -30.84 5.67 -4.58
CA GLU A 154 -31.66 4.52 -4.19
C GLU A 154 -32.06 4.60 -2.70
N SER A 155 -31.13 5.01 -1.84
CA SER A 155 -31.37 5.22 -0.42
C SER A 155 -32.39 6.34 -0.17
N GLU A 156 -32.23 7.48 -0.84
CA GLU A 156 -33.16 8.61 -0.75
C GLU A 156 -34.58 8.24 -1.20
N ALA A 157 -34.71 7.44 -2.26
CA ALA A 157 -36.02 6.97 -2.73
C ALA A 157 -36.71 6.07 -1.68
N ARG A 158 -35.96 5.14 -1.08
CA ARG A 158 -36.47 4.29 0.01
C ARG A 158 -36.87 5.12 1.23
N TYR A 159 -36.07 6.14 1.57
CA TYR A 159 -36.37 7.02 2.69
C TYR A 159 -37.68 7.79 2.47
N ARG A 160 -37.88 8.35 1.26
CA ARG A 160 -39.15 9.03 0.91
C ARG A 160 -40.35 8.10 0.97
N GLU A 161 -40.22 6.86 0.51
CA GLU A 161 -41.30 5.87 0.59
C GLU A 161 -41.64 5.55 2.05
N LEU A 162 -40.63 5.35 2.89
CA LEU A 162 -40.82 5.07 4.31
C LEU A 162 -41.48 6.24 5.04
N GLU A 163 -41.04 7.47 4.75
CA GLU A 163 -41.61 8.70 5.28
C GLU A 163 -43.09 8.85 4.89
N ALA A 164 -43.44 8.57 3.63
CA ALA A 164 -44.84 8.60 3.18
C ALA A 164 -45.71 7.57 3.92
N ARG A 165 -45.22 6.34 4.12
CA ARG A 165 -45.92 5.30 4.90
C ARG A 165 -46.09 5.72 6.36
N TYR A 166 -45.05 6.32 6.96
CA TYR A 166 -45.09 6.81 8.32
C TYR A 166 -46.14 7.91 8.51
N GLN A 167 -46.19 8.88 7.59
CA GLN A 167 -47.22 9.94 7.61
C GLN A 167 -48.63 9.37 7.45
N GLN A 168 -48.82 8.37 6.58
CA GLN A 168 -50.12 7.69 6.46
C GLN A 168 -50.54 7.02 7.77
N LEU A 169 -49.62 6.36 8.47
CA LEU A 169 -49.90 5.73 9.77
C LEU A 169 -50.21 6.76 10.86
N LEU A 170 -49.51 7.90 10.88
CA LEU A 170 -49.80 9.01 11.80
C LEU A 170 -51.20 9.58 11.60
N VAL A 171 -51.63 9.74 10.35
CA VAL A 171 -52.99 10.21 10.02
C VAL A 171 -54.05 9.14 10.28
N ALA A 172 -53.71 7.87 10.10
CA ALA A 172 -54.61 6.74 10.29
C ALA A 172 -54.72 6.27 11.75
N ALA A 173 -53.87 6.73 12.66
CA ALA A 173 -53.98 6.48 14.09
C ALA A 173 -55.09 7.38 14.67
N PRO A 174 -56.29 6.85 14.98
CA PRO A 174 -57.30 7.62 15.68
C PRO A 174 -56.80 7.84 17.11
N GLU A 175 -57.19 8.95 17.74
CA GLU A 175 -57.00 9.15 19.17
C GLU A 175 -57.51 7.92 19.92
N ALA A 176 -56.59 7.14 20.51
CA ALA A 176 -56.93 6.14 21.49
C ALA A 176 -57.46 6.89 22.71
N SER A 177 -58.79 7.09 22.73
CA SER A 177 -59.58 7.44 23.91
C SER A 177 -59.50 6.34 24.97
#